data_AF-A0ABC8S774-F1
#
_entry.id   AF-A0ABC8S774-F1
#
_cell.length_a   1.000
_cell.length_b   1.000
_cell.length_c   1.000
_cell.angle_alpha   90.00
_cell.angle_beta   90.00
_cell.angle_gamma   90.00
#
_symmetry.space_group_name_H-M   'P 1'
#
loop_
_entity.id
_entity.type
_entity.pdbx_description
1 polymer ?
#
loop_
_entity_poly.entity_id
_entity_poly.type
_entity_poly.pdbx_seq_one_letter_code
_entity_poly.pdbx_strand_id
1 'polypeptide(L)'
;MLDMIEMALPIISRAILGELLMTKEARTRQKIYDDLASDDQFSSSLLVLKEHLPSGNACMRINIDATRVGNVARFINHSCDGGNLSTKLVRNSGALLPRLCFFASRDTQEDEELTFSYGDIRLRPKGLKCFCSSSCYGILPSENT
;
A
#
# COMPACT_ATOMS: atom_id res chain seq x y z
N MET A 1 26.83 -3.14 10.87
CA MET A 1 26.45 -4.34 10.11
C MET A 1 25.13 -4.01 9.44
N LEU A 2 25.19 -3.20 8.38
CA LEU A 2 24.03 -2.94 7.52
C LEU A 2 23.95 -4.18 6.63
N ASP A 3 22.91 -4.98 6.79
CA ASP A 3 22.78 -6.25 6.08
C ASP A 3 22.90 -6.03 4.58
N MET A 4 23.96 -6.61 4.01
CA MET A 4 24.29 -6.66 2.59
C MET A 4 23.32 -7.59 1.83
N ILE A 5 22.01 -7.51 2.12
CA ILE A 5 20.98 -8.39 1.54
C ILE A 5 20.02 -7.62 0.61
N GLU A 6 20.04 -6.28 0.58
CA GLU A 6 19.13 -5.48 -0.28
C GLU A 6 19.64 -5.17 -1.71
N MET A 7 20.70 -5.82 -2.19
CA MET A 7 21.28 -5.51 -3.51
C MET A 7 20.85 -6.41 -4.67
N ALA A 8 19.90 -7.33 -4.48
CA ALA A 8 19.56 -8.34 -5.50
C ALA A 8 18.14 -8.23 -6.11
N LEU A 9 17.29 -7.31 -5.66
CA LEU A 9 15.94 -7.17 -6.24
C LEU A 9 15.90 -5.95 -7.17
N PRO A 10 15.55 -6.11 -8.47
CA PRO A 10 15.39 -4.98 -9.36
C PRO A 10 14.31 -4.04 -8.82
N ILE A 11 14.69 -2.79 -8.57
CA ILE A 11 13.78 -1.75 -8.07
C ILE A 11 12.85 -1.35 -9.21
N ILE A 12 11.59 -1.75 -9.10
CA ILE A 12 10.56 -1.41 -10.10
C ILE A 12 10.06 0.03 -9.92
N SER A 13 10.06 0.55 -8.68
CA SER A 13 9.73 1.96 -8.38
C SER A 13 10.36 2.45 -7.06
N ARG A 14 10.85 3.69 -7.04
CA ARG A 14 11.57 4.34 -5.91
C ARG A 14 10.67 4.74 -4.71
N ALA A 15 9.66 3.93 -4.38
CA ALA A 15 8.61 4.13 -3.36
C ALA A 15 7.31 4.79 -3.85
N ILE A 16 6.21 4.50 -3.15
CA ILE A 16 4.97 5.29 -3.31
C ILE A 16 5.18 6.70 -2.78
N LEU A 17 4.74 7.69 -3.56
CA LEU A 17 4.72 9.09 -3.16
C LEU A 17 3.27 9.58 -3.11
N GLY A 18 2.98 10.38 -2.09
CA GLY A 18 1.68 11.00 -1.87
C GLY A 18 1.74 12.01 -0.73
N GLU A 19 0.59 12.59 -0.39
CA GLU A 19 0.46 13.47 0.77
C GLU A 19 0.60 12.65 2.06
N LEU A 20 1.40 13.14 3.01
CA LEU A 20 1.47 12.56 4.35
C LEU A 20 0.39 13.17 5.23
N LEU A 21 -0.53 12.33 5.71
CA LEU A 21 -1.70 12.79 6.46
C LEU A 21 -1.64 12.42 7.93
N MET A 22 -2.11 13.35 8.76
CA MET A 22 -2.49 13.05 10.13
C MET A 22 -3.69 12.09 10.15
N THR A 23 -3.78 11.25 11.18
CA THR A 23 -4.85 10.24 11.30
C THR A 23 -6.26 10.84 11.21
N LYS A 24 -6.48 12.04 11.80
CA LYS A 24 -7.77 12.73 11.71
C LYS A 24 -8.13 13.08 10.26
N GLU A 25 -7.16 13.54 9.47
CA GLU A 25 -7.36 13.92 8.09
C GLU A 25 -7.58 12.69 7.19
N ALA A 26 -6.77 11.64 7.37
CA ALA A 26 -6.92 10.38 6.64
C ALA A 26 -8.33 9.78 6.85
N ARG A 27 -8.86 9.83 8.08
CA ARG A 27 -10.25 9.43 8.40
C ARG A 27 -11.29 10.24 7.67
N THR A 28 -11.14 11.55 7.64
CA THR A 28 -12.07 12.44 6.94
C THR A 28 -12.08 12.14 5.45
N ARG A 29 -10.90 12.00 4.84
CA ARG A 29 -10.78 11.67 3.41
C ARG A 29 -11.32 10.28 3.09
N GLN A 30 -11.05 9.27 3.91
CA GLN A 30 -11.59 7.92 3.72
C GLN A 30 -13.11 7.90 3.66
N LYS A 31 -13.80 8.65 4.52
CA LYS A 31 -15.27 8.74 4.48
C LYS A 31 -15.77 9.33 3.17
N ILE A 32 -15.16 10.43 2.74
CA ILE A 32 -15.48 11.06 1.45
C ILE A 32 -15.25 10.08 0.30
N TYR A 33 -14.15 9.33 0.34
CA TYR A 33 -13.82 8.34 -0.69
C TYR A 33 -14.76 7.15 -0.71
N ASP A 34 -15.22 6.68 0.45
CA ASP A 34 -16.23 5.63 0.55
C ASP A 34 -17.58 6.09 -0.03
N ASP A 35 -17.98 7.34 0.24
CA ASP A 35 -19.21 7.92 -0.30
C ASP A 35 -19.13 8.05 -1.84
N LEU A 36 -17.97 8.48 -2.37
CA LEU A 36 -17.73 8.60 -3.82
C LEU A 36 -17.63 7.23 -4.51
N ALA A 37 -17.10 6.22 -3.83
CA ALA A 37 -16.95 4.87 -4.36
C ALA A 37 -18.29 4.14 -4.56
N SER A 38 -19.38 4.64 -3.96
CA SER A 38 -20.71 4.05 -4.09
C SER A 38 -21.29 4.16 -5.51
N ASP A 39 -20.70 4.97 -6.38
CA ASP A 39 -21.09 5.16 -7.79
C ASP A 39 -20.20 4.36 -8.77
N ASP A 40 -19.47 3.35 -8.27
CA ASP A 40 -18.61 2.39 -9.03
C ASP A 40 -17.50 3.01 -9.91
N GLN A 41 -17.22 4.31 -9.78
CA GLN A 41 -16.26 5.02 -10.66
C GLN A 41 -15.06 5.64 -9.92
N PHE A 42 -14.97 5.48 -8.59
CA PHE A 42 -13.91 6.08 -7.78
C PHE A 42 -13.10 5.04 -7.01
N SER A 43 -11.78 5.05 -7.23
CA SER A 43 -10.81 4.30 -6.44
C SER A 43 -9.82 5.25 -5.79
N SER A 44 -9.71 5.19 -4.47
CA SER A 44 -8.73 5.97 -3.71
C SER A 44 -7.39 5.24 -3.60
N SER A 45 -6.30 5.99 -3.44
CA SER A 45 -4.95 5.48 -3.21
C SER A 45 -4.44 5.92 -1.83
N LEU A 46 -5.29 5.77 -0.81
CA LEU A 46 -4.96 6.03 0.59
C LEU A 46 -4.45 4.76 1.25
N LEU A 47 -3.17 4.75 1.64
CA LEU A 47 -2.54 3.63 2.35
C LEU A 47 -2.23 3.99 3.80
N VAL A 48 -2.46 3.04 4.69
CA VAL A 48 -2.11 3.12 6.10
C VAL A 48 -1.01 2.10 6.38
N LEU A 49 0.12 2.58 6.87
CA LEU A 49 1.26 1.76 7.23
C LEU A 49 1.38 1.70 8.74
N LYS A 50 1.53 0.49 9.26
CA LYS A 50 1.72 0.21 10.68
C LYS A 50 3.02 -0.54 10.87
N GLU A 51 3.98 0.12 11.49
CA GLU A 51 5.27 -0.48 11.82
C GLU A 51 5.38 -0.67 13.33
N HIS A 52 5.45 -1.92 13.77
CA HIS A 52 5.74 -2.23 15.16
C HIS A 52 7.22 -1.98 15.42
N LEU A 53 7.52 -1.09 16.37
CA LEU A 53 8.90 -0.77 16.71
C LEU A 53 9.56 -1.96 17.43
N PRO A 54 10.89 -2.14 17.32
CA PRO A 54 11.60 -3.26 17.95
C PRO A 54 11.41 -3.38 19.47
N SER A 55 11.03 -2.28 20.13
CA SER A 55 10.71 -2.28 21.56
C SER A 55 9.40 -3.01 21.91
N GLY A 56 8.59 -3.38 20.92
CA GLY A 56 7.32 -4.11 21.08
C GLY A 56 6.16 -3.30 21.64
N ASN A 57 6.44 -2.15 22.29
CA ASN A 57 5.44 -1.38 23.04
C ASN A 57 4.88 -0.18 22.26
N ALA A 58 5.30 0.02 21.01
CA ALA A 58 4.89 1.15 20.19
C ALA A 58 4.72 0.74 18.73
N CYS A 59 3.71 1.32 18.08
CA CYS A 59 3.41 1.14 16.67
C CYS A 59 3.42 2.51 16.00
N MET A 60 4.32 2.70 15.05
CA MET A 60 4.34 3.90 14.21
C MET A 60 3.28 3.76 13.12
N ARG A 61 2.41 4.76 13.00
CA ARG A 61 1.38 4.82 11.96
C ARG A 61 1.69 5.95 10.97
N ILE A 62 1.69 5.62 9.68
CA ILE A 62 1.91 6.56 8.59
C ILE A 62 0.73 6.45 7.63
N ASN A 63 0.07 7.57 7.32
CA ASN A 63 -1.00 7.60 6.32
C ASN A 63 -0.45 8.32 5.08
N ILE A 64 -0.42 7.62 3.94
CA ILE A 64 0.02 8.14 2.65
C ILE A 64 -1.19 8.21 1.74
N ASP A 65 -1.53 9.40 1.28
CA ASP A 65 -2.62 9.62 0.34
C ASP A 65 -2.09 10.02 -1.04
N ALA A 66 -2.08 9.07 -1.97
CA ALA A 66 -1.70 9.31 -3.35
C ALA A 66 -2.93 9.60 -4.25
N THR A 67 -4.12 9.77 -3.67
CA THR A 67 -5.37 9.91 -4.43
C THR A 67 -5.36 11.16 -5.31
N ARG A 68 -4.94 12.31 -4.76
CA ARG A 68 -4.91 13.60 -5.48
C ARG A 68 -3.56 13.92 -6.09
N VAL A 69 -2.48 13.62 -5.35
CA VAL A 69 -1.11 13.91 -5.75
C VAL A 69 -0.26 12.68 -5.41
N GLY A 70 0.43 12.13 -6.40
CA GLY A 70 1.30 10.97 -6.19
C GLY A 70 2.09 10.61 -7.45
N ASN A 71 2.95 9.59 -7.35
CA ASN A 71 3.67 9.05 -8.50
C ASN A 71 2.96 7.85 -9.12
N VAL A 72 3.56 7.25 -10.14
CA VAL A 72 3.02 6.08 -10.88
C VAL A 72 2.69 4.89 -9.98
N ALA A 73 3.30 4.76 -8.81
CA ALA A 73 3.04 3.66 -7.88
C ALA A 73 1.59 3.65 -7.35
N ARG A 74 0.86 4.78 -7.44
CA ARG A 74 -0.55 4.87 -7.07
C ARG A 74 -1.49 3.97 -7.88
N PHE A 75 -1.01 3.46 -9.02
CA PHE A 75 -1.77 2.61 -9.95
C PHE A 75 -1.50 1.11 -9.77
N ILE A 76 -0.59 0.72 -8.88
CA ILE A 76 -0.27 -0.69 -8.65
C ILE A 76 -1.44 -1.33 -7.90
N ASN A 77 -2.05 -2.36 -8.48
CA ASN A 77 -3.27 -2.98 -7.98
C ASN A 77 -3.03 -4.03 -6.89
N HIS A 78 -4.12 -4.42 -6.24
CA HIS A 78 -4.12 -5.48 -5.24
C HIS A 78 -4.07 -6.87 -5.87
N SER A 79 -3.28 -7.78 -5.29
CA SER A 79 -3.48 -9.23 -5.43
C SER A 79 -3.65 -9.92 -4.07
N CYS A 80 -4.66 -10.80 -3.97
CA CYS A 80 -5.00 -11.54 -2.76
C CYS A 80 -3.95 -12.60 -2.38
N ASP A 81 -3.17 -13.08 -3.35
CA ASP A 81 -2.08 -14.05 -3.13
C ASP A 81 -0.72 -13.40 -2.83
N GLY A 82 -0.68 -12.07 -2.71
CA GLY A 82 0.55 -11.29 -2.48
C GLY A 82 1.11 -10.61 -3.73
N GLY A 83 0.80 -11.10 -4.94
CA GLY A 83 1.25 -10.49 -6.19
C GLY A 83 2.74 -10.69 -6.52
N ASN A 84 3.21 -9.97 -7.54
CA ASN A 84 4.60 -10.03 -8.03
C ASN A 84 5.51 -8.94 -7.42
N LEU A 85 4.97 -8.12 -6.50
CA LEU A 85 5.73 -7.13 -5.74
C LEU A 85 5.71 -7.42 -4.24
N SER A 86 6.90 -7.37 -3.64
CA SER A 86 7.08 -7.31 -2.19
C SER A 86 7.25 -5.86 -1.74
N THR A 87 6.65 -5.51 -0.60
CA THR A 87 6.76 -4.18 -0.01
C THR A 87 7.75 -4.15 1.16
N LYS A 88 8.55 -3.09 1.25
CA LYS A 88 9.49 -2.86 2.37
C LYS A 88 9.48 -1.41 2.81
N LEU A 89 9.61 -1.20 4.12
CA LEU A 89 9.84 0.12 4.70
C LEU A 89 11.34 0.41 4.70
N VAL A 90 11.77 1.33 3.82
CA VAL A 90 13.18 1.72 3.67
C VAL A 90 13.42 3.06 4.36
N ARG A 91 14.46 3.12 5.19
CA ARG A 91 14.88 4.35 5.89
C ARG A 91 16.15 4.91 5.27
N ASN A 92 16.06 6.12 4.76
CA ASN A 92 17.24 6.87 4.34
C ASN A 92 17.84 7.60 5.54
N SER A 93 19.17 7.72 5.58
CA SER A 93 19.86 8.51 6.60
C SER A 93 19.33 9.95 6.60
N GLY A 94 18.95 10.45 7.79
CA GLY A 94 18.39 11.79 7.98
C GLY A 94 16.90 11.95 7.66
N ALA A 95 16.22 10.91 7.15
CA ALA A 95 14.77 10.96 6.95
C ALA A 95 14.02 10.66 8.26
N LEU A 96 13.01 11.47 8.58
CA LEU A 96 12.19 11.29 9.78
C LEU A 96 11.24 10.07 9.70
N LEU A 97 10.77 9.75 8.49
CA LEU A 97 9.82 8.67 8.24
C LEU A 97 10.37 7.71 7.18
N PRO A 98 10.11 6.40 7.30
CA PRO A 98 10.44 5.44 6.25
C PRO A 98 9.59 5.67 4.99
N ARG A 99 10.07 5.12 3.88
CA ARG A 99 9.35 5.08 2.59
C ARG A 99 8.88 3.66 2.31
N LEU A 100 7.68 3.50 1.79
CA LEU A 100 7.18 2.21 1.31
C LEU A 100 7.66 1.96 -0.12
N CYS A 101 8.65 1.09 -0.25
CA CYS A 101 9.26 0.69 -1.51
C CYS A 101 8.65 -0.63 -2.03
N PHE A 102 8.63 -0.79 -3.35
CA PHE A 102 8.19 -2.02 -4.03
C PHE A 102 9.38 -2.68 -4.72
N PHE A 103 9.51 -3.97 -4.53
CA PHE A 103 10.56 -4.80 -5.10
C PHE A 103 9.93 -6.00 -5.79
N ALA A 104 10.43 -6.38 -6.97
CA ALA A 104 10.02 -7.62 -7.62
C ALA A 104 10.19 -8.81 -6.65
N SER A 105 9.14 -9.62 -6.45
CA SER A 105 9.24 -10.86 -5.66
C SER A 105 9.71 -12.05 -6.50
N ARG A 106 9.63 -11.91 -7.82
CA ARG A 106 10.10 -12.83 -8.87
C ARG A 106 10.33 -12.05 -10.15
N ASP A 107 10.87 -12.72 -11.17
CA ASP A 107 10.92 -12.15 -12.51
C ASP A 107 9.51 -11.85 -13.03
N THR A 108 9.36 -10.66 -13.62
CA THR A 108 8.12 -10.17 -14.24
C THR A 108 8.28 -10.15 -15.75
N GLN A 109 7.25 -10.59 -16.47
CA GLN A 109 7.25 -10.55 -17.94
C GLN A 109 6.89 -9.15 -18.46
N GLU A 110 7.22 -8.88 -19.72
CA GLU A 110 6.70 -7.70 -20.42
C GLU A 110 5.16 -7.74 -20.44
N ASP A 111 4.54 -6.57 -20.28
CA ASP A 111 3.09 -6.39 -20.17
C ASP A 111 2.40 -7.12 -18.99
N GLU A 112 3.17 -7.73 -18.08
CA GLU A 112 2.63 -8.32 -16.86
C GLU A 112 2.20 -7.22 -15.88
N GLU A 113 0.95 -7.28 -15.42
CA GLU A 113 0.45 -6.34 -14.41
C GLU A 113 1.22 -6.47 -13.09
N LEU A 114 1.70 -5.34 -12.58
CA LEU A 114 2.35 -5.28 -11.28
C LEU A 114 1.32 -5.19 -10.15
N THR A 115 1.43 -6.08 -9.16
CA THR A 115 0.47 -6.18 -8.07
C THR A 115 1.13 -6.48 -6.73
N PHE A 116 0.50 -6.05 -5.63
CA PHE A 116 0.93 -6.35 -4.26
C PHE A 116 -0.27 -6.59 -3.32
N SER A 117 -0.03 -7.11 -2.11
CA SER A 117 -1.09 -7.15 -1.10
C SER A 117 -1.32 -5.78 -0.45
N TYR A 118 -2.57 -5.29 -0.49
CA TYR A 118 -2.98 -4.08 0.24
C TYR A 118 -3.11 -4.33 1.76
N GLY A 119 -2.98 -5.59 2.20
CA GLY A 119 -3.15 -6.04 3.58
C GLY A 119 -4.20 -7.14 3.71
N ASP A 120 -4.39 -7.64 4.92
CA ASP A 120 -5.24 -8.82 5.16
C ASP A 120 -6.56 -8.49 5.87
N ILE A 121 -6.67 -7.29 6.44
CA ILE A 121 -7.81 -6.86 7.24
C ILE A 121 -8.97 -6.52 6.30
N ARG A 122 -10.17 -7.08 6.56
CA ARG A 122 -11.40 -6.85 5.78
C ARG A 122 -12.57 -6.53 6.72
N LEU A 123 -12.59 -5.32 7.29
CA LEU A 123 -13.62 -4.92 8.25
C LEU A 123 -14.96 -4.52 7.62
N ARG A 124 -14.99 -4.24 6.30
CA ARG A 124 -16.20 -3.81 5.60
C ARG A 124 -16.73 -4.93 4.68
N PRO A 125 -17.79 -5.67 5.08
CA PRO A 125 -18.37 -6.74 4.26
C PRO A 125 -19.04 -6.25 2.96
N LYS A 126 -19.36 -4.96 2.89
CA LYS A 126 -19.86 -4.27 1.68
C LYS A 126 -18.79 -3.34 1.09
N GLY A 127 -17.51 -3.66 1.31
CA GLY A 127 -16.39 -2.90 0.74
C GLY A 127 -16.30 -3.06 -0.77
N LEU A 128 -15.34 -2.34 -1.36
CA LEU A 128 -15.05 -2.43 -2.79
C LEU A 128 -14.76 -3.87 -3.21
N LYS A 129 -15.30 -4.30 -4.34
CA LYS A 129 -15.06 -5.63 -4.90
C LYS A 129 -13.59 -5.78 -5.30
N CYS A 130 -13.02 -6.94 -5.02
CA CYS A 130 -11.70 -7.32 -5.52
C CYS A 130 -11.86 -8.06 -6.85
N PHE A 131 -11.03 -7.70 -7.83
CA PHE A 131 -11.03 -8.31 -9.17
C PHE A 131 -9.71 -9.02 -9.52
N CYS A 132 -8.87 -9.32 -8.52
CA CYS A 132 -7.64 -10.08 -8.78
C CYS A 132 -7.94 -11.52 -9.20
N SER A 133 -7.06 -12.12 -10.00
CA SER A 133 -7.34 -13.39 -10.69
C SER A 133 -7.02 -14.65 -9.87
N SER A 134 -6.21 -14.57 -8.81
CA SER A 134 -5.70 -15.71 -8.06
C SER A 134 -6.17 -15.70 -6.59
N SER A 135 -6.78 -16.82 -6.15
CA SER A 135 -7.21 -17.04 -4.75
C SER A 135 -7.95 -15.84 -4.13
N CYS A 136 -8.84 -15.22 -4.92
CA CYS A 136 -9.46 -13.95 -4.57
C CYS A 136 -10.47 -14.08 -3.44
N TYR A 137 -10.40 -13.16 -2.46
CA TYR A 137 -11.36 -13.07 -1.35
C TYR A 137 -12.64 -12.29 -1.72
N GLY A 138 -12.75 -11.79 -2.96
CA GLY A 138 -13.93 -11.08 -3.49
C GLY A 138 -14.10 -9.62 -3.05
N ILE A 139 -13.45 -9.20 -1.97
CA ILE A 139 -13.52 -7.83 -1.42
C ILE A 139 -12.11 -7.32 -1.11
N LEU A 140 -11.85 -6.05 -1.45
CA LEU A 140 -10.59 -5.38 -1.15
C LEU A 140 -10.36 -5.24 0.36
N PRO A 141 -9.11 -5.37 0.83
CA PRO A 141 -8.75 -5.09 2.21
C PRO A 141 -9.23 -3.69 2.65
N SER A 142 -9.77 -3.63 3.86
CA SER A 142 -10.25 -2.40 4.49
C SER A 142 -10.03 -2.47 5.99
N GLU A 143 -9.38 -1.43 6.53
CA GLU A 143 -9.18 -1.26 7.96
C GLU A 143 -9.87 0.00 8.49
N ASN A 144 -10.03 0.08 9.80
CA ASN A 144 -10.45 1.30 10.47
C ASN A 144 -9.31 2.32 10.38
N THR A 145 -9.35 3.12 9.32
CA THR A 145 -8.48 4.28 9.16
C THR A 145 -8.69 5.23 10.32
#